data_AF-A0A7G6YMR7-F1
#
_entry.id   AF-A0A7G6YMR7-F1
#
_cell.length_a   1.000
_cell.length_b   1.000
_cell.length_c   1.000
_cell.angle_alpha   90.00
_cell.angle_beta   90.00
_cell.angle_gamma   90.00
#
_symmetry.space_group_name_H-M   'P 1'
#
loop_
_entity.id
_entity.type
_entity.pdbx_description
1 polymer ?
#
loop_
_entity_poly.entity_id
_entity_poly.type
_entity_poly.pdbx_seq_one_letter_code
_entity_poly.pdbx_strand_id
1 'polypeptide(L)' 'MSDSTKRARVRKPVESPSTPLSSAEHLAALHAREAGKTVMYQVDAWGHVETRFVRSQNVEAWLAKGFFVR' A
#
# COMPACT_ATOMS: atom_id res chain seq x y z
N MET A 1 33.03 -14.93 39.02
CA MET A 1 32.76 -15.71 37.78
C MET A 1 31.57 -15.03 37.12
N SER A 2 31.81 -14.18 36.11
CA SER A 2 30.75 -13.40 35.45
C SER A 2 30.69 -13.81 33.98
N ASP A 3 29.74 -14.67 33.63
CA ASP A 3 29.53 -15.09 32.24
C ASP A 3 28.86 -13.96 31.43
N SER A 4 29.64 -13.36 30.55
CA SER A 4 29.17 -12.34 29.60
C SER A 4 28.44 -13.04 28.44
N THR A 5 27.11 -13.14 28.56
CA THR A 5 26.26 -13.64 27.48
C THR A 5 26.14 -12.58 26.38
N LYS A 6 27.06 -12.61 25.40
CA LYS A 6 27.00 -11.77 24.19
C LYS A 6 25.83 -12.23 23.31
N ARG A 7 24.69 -11.54 23.39
CA ARG A 7 23.53 -11.79 22.51
C ARG A 7 23.95 -11.63 21.05
N ALA A 8 23.79 -12.70 20.27
CA ALA A 8 24.01 -12.67 18.83
C ALA A 8 23.00 -11.71 18.16
N ARG A 9 23.51 -10.75 17.39
CA ARG A 9 22.69 -9.81 16.61
C ARG A 9 22.03 -10.59 15.46
N VAL A 10 20.73 -10.86 15.58
CA VAL A 10 19.91 -11.40 14.48
C VAL A 10 20.05 -10.48 13.27
N ARG A 11 20.60 -10.99 12.17
CA ARG A 11 20.70 -10.25 10.91
C ARG A 11 19.30 -10.17 10.29
N LYS A 12 18.87 -8.98 9.88
CA LYS A 12 17.62 -8.80 9.13
C LYS A 12 17.71 -9.61 7.81
N PRO A 13 16.61 -10.17 7.31
CA PRO A 13 16.60 -10.85 6.01
C PRO A 13 17.07 -9.86 4.94
N VAL A 14 17.99 -10.31 4.08
CA VAL A 14 18.36 -9.58 2.87
C VAL A 14 17.10 -9.40 2.04
N GLU A 15 16.69 -8.15 1.83
CA GLU A 15 15.69 -7.85 0.80
C GLU A 15 16.29 -8.27 -0.54
N SER A 16 15.65 -9.25 -1.18
CA SER A 16 15.97 -9.70 -2.52
C SER A 16 16.00 -8.48 -3.44
N PRO A 17 17.04 -8.28 -4.28
CA PRO A 17 17.04 -7.17 -5.22
C PRO A 17 15.87 -7.36 -6.18
N SER A 18 14.82 -6.55 -6.03
CA SER A 18 13.75 -6.47 -7.00
C SER A 18 14.36 -5.91 -8.29
N THR A 19 14.26 -6.66 -9.38
CA THR A 19 14.70 -6.24 -10.70
C THR A 19 14.16 -4.84 -10.99
N PRO A 20 15.00 -3.89 -11.46
CA PRO A 20 14.51 -2.56 -11.80
C PRO A 20 13.54 -2.69 -12.97
N LEU A 21 12.25 -2.48 -12.70
CA LEU A 21 11.21 -2.46 -13.71
C LEU A 21 11.45 -1.27 -14.64
N SER A 22 11.34 -1.51 -15.95
CA SER A 22 11.25 -0.42 -16.92
C SER A 22 10.01 0.44 -16.65
N SER A 23 10.00 1.69 -17.14
CA SER A 23 8.86 2.60 -16.95
C SER A 23 7.52 1.96 -17.39
N ALA A 24 7.52 1.24 -18.51
CA ALA A 24 6.33 0.54 -19.02
C ALA A 24 5.88 -0.61 -18.12
N GLU A 25 6.82 -1.42 -17.61
CA GLU A 25 6.51 -2.52 -16.68
C GLU A 25 6.04 -1.99 -15.32
N HIS A 26 6.55 -0.85 -14.89
CA HIS A 26 6.10 -0.17 -13.67
C HIS A 26 4.64 0.26 -13.80
N LEU A 27 4.26 0.89 -14.92
CA LEU A 27 2.87 1.27 -15.19
C LEU A 27 1.94 0.06 -15.29
N ALA A 28 2.37 -1.00 -16.00
CA ALA A 28 1.61 -2.24 -16.08
C ALA A 28 1.40 -2.89 -14.71
N ALA A 29 2.42 -2.89 -13.85
CA ALA A 29 2.31 -3.39 -12.49
C ALA A 29 1.41 -2.53 -11.61
N LEU A 30 1.40 -1.20 -11.79
CA LEU A 30 0.45 -0.31 -11.11
C LEU A 30 -0.99 -0.59 -11.55
N HIS A 31 -1.23 -0.69 -12.86
CA HIS A 31 -2.55 -1.00 -13.41
C HIS A 31 -3.04 -2.38 -12.96
N ALA A 32 -2.16 -3.39 -12.92
CA ALA A 32 -2.49 -4.73 -12.42
C ALA A 32 -2.79 -4.72 -10.91
N ARG A 33 -2.16 -3.83 -10.12
CA ARG A 33 -2.48 -3.64 -8.70
C ARG A 33 -3.80 -2.91 -8.52
N GLU A 34 -4.24 -2.13 -9.49
CA GLU A 34 -5.51 -1.40 -9.48
C GLU A 34 -6.67 -2.27 -9.99
N ALA A 35 -6.38 -3.25 -10.84
CA ALA A 35 -7.35 -4.22 -11.34
C ALA A 35 -8.07 -4.93 -10.18
N GLY A 36 -9.40 -4.83 -10.15
CA GLY A 36 -10.25 -5.43 -9.12
C GLY A 36 -10.38 -4.64 -7.81
N LYS A 37 -9.83 -3.41 -7.74
CA LYS A 37 -10.11 -2.49 -6.63
C LYS A 37 -11.30 -1.59 -6.97
N THR A 38 -12.09 -1.27 -5.95
CA THR A 38 -13.15 -0.27 -6.01
C THR A 38 -12.53 1.12 -5.97
N VAL A 39 -12.93 1.98 -6.91
CA VAL A 39 -12.56 3.39 -6.87
C VAL A 39 -13.51 4.11 -5.92
N MET A 40 -12.94 4.84 -4.96
CA MET A 40 -13.67 5.61 -3.98
C MET A 40 -13.25 7.07 -4.03
N TYR A 41 -14.18 7.96 -3.76
CA TYR A 41 -14.04 9.40 -3.89
C TYR A 41 -14.34 10.09 -2.56
N GLN A 42 -13.67 11.20 -2.27
CA GLN A 42 -14.04 12.12 -1.20
C GLN A 42 -13.87 13.54 -1.72
N VAL A 43 -14.74 14.45 -1.29
CA VAL A 43 -14.62 15.88 -1.57
C VAL A 43 -14.17 16.59 -0.30
N ASP A 44 -13.09 17.34 -0.38
CA ASP A 44 -12.59 18.13 0.76
C ASP A 44 -13.39 19.43 0.94
N ALA A 45 -13.06 20.20 1.98
CA ALA A 45 -13.72 21.48 2.28
C ALA A 45 -13.48 22.57 1.22
N TRP A 46 -12.50 22.39 0.32
CA TRP A 46 -12.17 23.29 -0.78
C TRP A 46 -12.73 22.82 -2.13
N GLY A 47 -13.39 21.66 -2.17
CA GLY A 47 -13.97 21.08 -3.38
C GLY A 47 -13.02 20.19 -4.19
N HIS A 48 -11.83 19.86 -3.69
CA HIS A 48 -10.94 18.90 -4.37
C HIS A 48 -11.44 17.47 -4.20
N VAL A 49 -11.33 16.69 -5.27
CA VAL A 49 -11.72 15.28 -5.28
C VAL A 49 -10.50 14.41 -4.98
N GLU A 50 -10.48 13.78 -3.81
CA GLU A 50 -9.52 12.73 -3.49
C GLU A 50 -10.03 11.39 -4.06
N THR A 51 -9.19 10.71 -4.84
CA THR A 51 -9.52 9.40 -5.43
C THR A 51 -8.64 8.32 -4.83
N ARG A 52 -9.24 7.21 -4.38
CA ARG A 52 -8.54 6.06 -3.81
C ARG A 52 -8.97 4.74 -4.42
N PHE A 53 -8.00 3.86 -4.66
CA PHE A 53 -8.24 2.48 -5.07
C PHE A 53 -8.24 1.57 -3.85
N VAL A 54 -9.41 1.05 -3.49
CA VAL A 54 -9.65 0.30 -2.28
C VAL A 54 -9.97 -1.15 -2.63
N ARG A 55 -9.37 -2.12 -1.94
CA ARG A 55 -9.78 -3.53 -2.08
C ARG A 55 -11.20 -3.70 -1.55
N SER A 56 -12.01 -4.55 -2.17
CA SER A 56 -13.42 -4.80 -1.81
C SER A 56 -13.66 -4.96 -0.30
N GLN A 57 -12.79 -5.72 0.39
CA GLN A 57 -12.87 -5.99 1.83
C GLN A 57 -12.78 -4.73 2.71
N ASN A 58 -12.18 -3.64 2.21
CA ASN A 58 -11.97 -2.40 2.97
C ASN A 58 -12.99 -1.32 2.62
N VAL A 59 -13.89 -1.52 1.64
CA VAL A 59 -14.79 -0.48 1.15
C VAL A 59 -15.63 0.11 2.29
N GLU A 60 -16.21 -0.73 3.16
CA GLU A 60 -17.00 -0.26 4.31
C GLU A 60 -16.20 0.63 5.27
N ALA A 61 -14.93 0.31 5.52
CA ALA A 61 -14.06 1.10 6.37
C ALA A 61 -13.74 2.49 5.76
N TRP A 62 -13.72 2.58 4.43
CA TRP A 62 -13.54 3.85 3.73
C TRP A 62 -14.85 4.63 3.59
N LEU A 63 -15.98 3.95 3.47
CA LEU A 63 -17.32 4.57 3.55
C LEU A 63 -17.50 5.27 4.89
N ALA A 64 -17.10 4.62 6.00
CA ALA A 64 -17.15 5.21 7.34
C ALA A 64 -16.25 6.45 7.51
N LYS A 65 -15.21 6.59 6.68
CA LYS A 65 -14.31 7.76 6.65
C LYS A 65 -14.86 8.92 5.81
N GLY A 66 -16.03 8.75 5.19
CA GLY A 66 -16.65 9.76 4.33
C GLY A 66 -16.24 9.67 2.86
N PHE A 67 -15.55 8.59 2.44
CA PHE A 67 -15.43 8.29 1.02
C PHE A 67 -16.73 7.68 0.50
N PHE A 68 -17.00 7.82 -0.78
CA PHE A 68 -18.16 7.21 -1.45
C PHE A 68 -17.75 6.56 -2.76
N VAL A 69 -18.53 5.57 -3.19
CA VAL A 69 -18.41 4.96 -4.51
C VAL A 69 -19.37 5.71 -5.45
N ARG A 70 -18.94 5.95 -6.69
CA ARG A 70 -19.78 6.56 -7.72
C ARG A 70 -20.30 5.50 -8.69
#